data_AF-A0AAE1KWS4-F1
#
_entry.id   AF-A0AAE1KWS4-F1
#
_cell.length_a   1.000
_cell.length_b   1.000
_cell.length_c   1.000
_cell.angle_alpha   90.00
_cell.angle_beta   90.00
_cell.angle_gamma   90.00
#
_symmetry.space_group_name_H-M   'P 1'
#
loop_
_entity.id
_entity.type
_entity.pdbx_description
1 polymer ?
#
loop_
_entity_poly.entity_id
_entity_poly.type
_entity_poly.pdbx_seq_one_letter_code
_entity_poly.pdbx_strand_id
1 'polypeptide(L)'
;MVDNEVLSILRQRHHDCILYEGHDHKEKCASIKEQYDKAAENWFIKYGDLGVYGDVKAAYMKQKHRLLWERRYGPVGTGMKNPME
;
A
#
# COMPACT_ATOMS: atom_id res chain seq x y z
N MET A 1 13.42 5.34 -8.52
CA MET A 1 12.01 5.71 -8.75
C MET A 1 11.53 6.43 -7.50
N VAL A 2 10.85 7.58 -7.62
CA VAL A 2 10.53 8.43 -6.46
C VAL A 2 9.76 7.69 -5.36
N ASP A 3 8.76 6.88 -5.73
CA ASP A 3 7.96 6.13 -4.75
C ASP A 3 8.79 5.09 -3.94
N ASN A 4 9.90 4.58 -4.49
CA ASN A 4 10.81 3.71 -3.73
C ASN A 4 11.57 4.50 -2.67
N GLU A 5 11.98 5.73 -2.99
CA GLU A 5 12.68 6.60 -2.04
C GLU A 5 11.75 7.06 -0.93
N VAL A 6 10.48 7.32 -1.23
CA VAL A 6 9.46 7.59 -0.21
C VAL A 6 9.37 6.44 0.79
N LEU A 7 9.33 5.19 0.32
CA LEU A 7 9.35 4.02 1.20
C LEU A 7 10.66 3.89 1.99
N SER A 8 11.80 4.18 1.36
CA SER A 8 13.11 4.15 2.01
C SER A 8 13.15 5.13 3.18
N ILE A 9 12.69 6.37 2.98
CA ILE A 9 12.61 7.40 4.01
C ILE A 9 11.68 6.98 5.15
N LEU A 10 10.48 6.45 4.85
CA LEU A 10 9.53 6.01 5.88
C LEU A 10 10.09 4.83 6.70
N ARG A 11 10.79 3.90 6.04
CA ARG A 11 11.46 2.79 6.72
C ARG A 11 12.56 3.30 7.66
N GLN A 12 13.37 4.24 7.17
CA GLN A 12 14.44 4.84 7.97
C GLN A 12 13.87 5.54 9.21
N ARG A 13 12.81 6.35 9.05
CA ARG A 13 12.12 6.98 10.18
C ARG A 13 11.62 5.98 11.22
N HIS A 14 11.09 4.84 10.78
CA HIS A 14 10.67 3.78 11.68
C HIS A 14 11.86 3.14 12.42
N HIS A 15 12.96 2.87 11.71
CA HIS A 15 14.19 2.32 12.30
C HIS A 15 14.81 3.29 13.31
N ASP A 16 14.89 4.58 12.97
CA ASP A 16 15.41 5.62 13.86
C ASP A 16 14.57 5.72 15.14
N CYS A 17 13.24 5.62 15.02
CA CYS A 17 12.35 5.60 16.17
C CYS A 17 12.60 4.38 17.08
N ILE A 18 12.76 3.17 16.49
CA ILE A 18 13.06 1.97 17.26
C ILE A 18 14.38 2.13 18.03
N LEU A 19 15.41 2.65 17.37
CA LEU A 19 16.71 2.87 17.99
C LEU A 19 16.65 3.88 19.14
N TYR A 20 15.86 4.94 18.98
CA TYR A 20 15.72 6.00 19.98
C TYR A 20 14.88 5.56 21.20
N GLU A 21 13.74 4.90 20.98
CA GLU A 21 12.81 4.53 22.06
C GLU A 21 13.15 3.21 22.77
N GLY A 22 14.04 2.39 22.20
CA GLY A 22 14.54 1.18 22.84
C GLY A 22 13.43 0.18 23.15
N HIS A 23 13.16 -0.09 24.43
CA HIS A 23 12.17 -1.09 24.86
C HIS A 23 10.71 -0.64 24.66
N ASP A 24 10.42 0.66 24.71
CA ASP A 24 9.06 1.22 24.59
C ASP A 24 8.62 1.43 23.14
N HIS A 25 9.48 1.05 22.18
CA HIS A 25 9.30 1.33 20.77
C HIS A 25 7.95 0.83 20.21
N LYS A 26 7.37 -0.22 20.79
CA LYS A 26 6.10 -0.80 20.32
C LYS A 26 4.93 0.16 20.46
N GLU A 27 4.88 0.94 21.54
CA GLU A 27 3.80 1.91 21.76
C GLU A 27 4.14 3.25 21.12
N LYS A 28 5.36 3.74 21.36
CA LYS A 28 5.77 5.08 20.93
C LYS A 28 5.99 5.21 19.42
N CYS A 29 6.44 4.15 18.74
CA CYS A 29 6.65 4.15 17.29
C CYS A 29 5.44 3.62 16.50
N ALA A 30 4.32 3.27 17.15
CA ALA A 30 3.17 2.64 16.50
C ALA A 30 2.63 3.46 15.31
N SER A 31 2.53 4.78 15.47
CA SER A 31 2.04 5.67 14.41
C SER A 31 2.97 5.76 13.21
N ILE A 32 4.29 5.72 13.43
CA ILE A 32 5.30 5.73 12.36
C ILE A 32 5.29 4.39 11.63
N LYS A 33 5.13 3.30 12.38
CA LYS A 33 4.96 1.97 11.81
C LYS A 33 3.72 1.89 10.91
N GLU A 34 2.58 2.39 11.38
CA GLU A 34 1.35 2.43 10.58
C GLU A 34 1.53 3.23 9.28
N GLN A 35 2.20 4.39 9.34
CA GLN A 35 2.52 5.17 8.14
C GLN A 35 3.37 4.40 7.14
N TYR A 36 4.41 3.72 7.62
CA TYR A 36 5.26 2.88 6.77
C TYR A 36 4.47 1.71 6.16
N ASP A 37 3.72 0.98 6.97
CA ASP A 37 2.96 -0.20 6.53
C ASP A 37 1.91 0.19 5.48
N LYS A 38 1.18 1.29 5.70
CA LYS A 38 0.21 1.83 4.73
C LYS A 38 0.86 2.31 3.44
N ALA A 39 2.03 2.92 3.51
CA ALA A 39 2.77 3.34 2.33
C ALA A 39 3.27 2.12 1.52
N ALA A 40 3.79 1.11 2.21
CA ALA A 40 4.27 -0.13 1.61
C ALA A 40 3.12 -0.89 0.91
N GLU A 41 1.96 -0.97 1.54
CA GLU A 41 0.75 -1.54 0.94
C GLU A 41 0.36 -0.80 -0.34
N ASN A 42 0.27 0.54 -0.29
CA ASN A 42 -0.07 1.35 -1.45
C ASN A 42 0.94 1.23 -2.60
N TRP A 43 2.23 1.14 -2.27
CA TRP A 43 3.28 0.90 -3.26
C TRP A 43 3.13 -0.47 -3.91
N PHE A 44 2.88 -1.51 -3.11
CA PHE A 44 2.70 -2.88 -3.62
C PHE A 44 1.46 -2.99 -4.50
N ILE A 45 0.36 -2.34 -4.12
CA ILE A 45 -0.85 -2.25 -4.95
C ILE A 45 -0.54 -1.66 -6.33
N LYS A 46 0.34 -0.65 -6.43
CA LYS A 46 0.70 0.00 -7.70
C LYS A 46 1.73 -0.80 -8.51
N TYR A 47 2.83 -1.20 -7.89
CA TYR A 47 4.02 -1.68 -8.59
C TYR A 47 4.41 -3.13 -8.28
N GLY A 48 3.80 -3.75 -7.27
CA GLY A 48 4.04 -5.17 -6.96
C GLY A 48 3.72 -6.05 -8.17
N ASP A 49 4.42 -7.17 -8.29
CA ASP A 49 4.18 -8.22 -9.30
C ASP A 49 4.29 -7.79 -10.78
N LEU A 50 4.72 -6.56 -11.08
CA LEU A 50 4.94 -6.10 -12.45
C LEU A 50 6.23 -6.68 -13.08
N GLY A 51 7.11 -7.24 -12.26
CA GLY A 51 8.40 -7.78 -12.68
C GLY A 51 9.42 -6.70 -13.06
N VAL A 52 10.60 -7.14 -13.51
CA VAL A 52 11.75 -6.25 -13.83
C VAL A 52 11.46 -5.34 -15.03
N TYR A 53 10.64 -5.81 -15.98
CA TYR A 53 10.27 -5.08 -17.19
C TYR A 53 8.89 -4.40 -17.09
N GLY A 54 8.42 -4.16 -15.87
CA GLY A 54 7.15 -3.49 -15.63
C GLY A 54 7.13 -2.09 -16.25
N ASP A 55 6.16 -1.82 -17.10
CA ASP A 55 5.96 -0.52 -17.74
C ASP A 55 4.67 0.16 -17.24
N VAL A 56 4.43 1.38 -17.72
CA VAL A 56 3.23 2.14 -17.37
C VAL A 56 1.94 1.45 -17.84
N LYS A 57 1.99 0.65 -18.91
CA LYS A 57 0.83 -0.10 -19.42
C LYS A 57 0.48 -1.23 -18.47
N ALA A 58 1.47 -1.96 -17.95
CA ALA A 58 1.29 -3.03 -16.98
C ALA A 58 0.72 -2.47 -15.65
N ALA A 59 1.27 -1.36 -15.17
CA ALA A 59 0.75 -0.67 -13.98
C ALA A 59 -0.71 -0.21 -14.18
N TYR A 60 -1.04 0.36 -15.35
CA TYR A 60 -2.40 0.76 -15.69
C TYR A 60 -3.36 -0.44 -15.75
N MET A 61 -2.95 -1.56 -16.34
CA MET A 61 -3.77 -2.77 -16.39
C MET A 61 -4.00 -3.38 -15.01
N LYS A 62 -3.00 -3.32 -14.12
CA LYS A 62 -3.13 -3.71 -12.71
C LYS A 62 -4.17 -2.84 -11.98
N GLN A 63 -4.08 -1.52 -12.14
CA GLN A 63 -5.07 -0.59 -11.59
C GLN A 63 -6.48 -0.89 -12.10
N LYS A 64 -6.64 -1.10 -13.40
CA LYS A 64 -7.93 -1.45 -14.02
C LYS A 64 -8.48 -2.77 -13.47
N HIS A 65 -7.63 -3.78 -13.29
CA HIS A 65 -8.05 -5.06 -12.71
C HIS A 65 -8.61 -4.87 -11.30
N ARG A 66 -7.90 -4.11 -10.44
CA ARG A 66 -8.36 -3.78 -9.10
C ARG A 66 -9.71 -3.06 -9.13
N LEU A 67 -9.86 -2.03 -9.95
CA LEU A 67 -11.13 -1.28 -10.06
C LEU A 67 -12.30 -2.16 -10.55
N LEU A 68 -12.06 -3.10 -11.48
CA LEU A 68 -13.08 -4.04 -11.93
C LEU A 68 -13.47 -5.05 -10.85
N TRP A 69 -12.51 -5.49 -10.03
CA TRP A 69 -12.75 -6.36 -8.88
C TRP A 69 -13.54 -5.61 -7.80
N GLU A 70 -13.11 -4.40 -7.43
CA GLU A 70 -13.78 -3.56 -6.42
C GLU A 70 -15.19 -3.13 -6.86
N ARG A 71 -15.43 -3.06 -8.18
CA ARG A 71 -16.78 -2.88 -8.73
C ARG A 71 -17.68 -4.10 -8.52
N ARG A 72 -17.15 -5.33 -8.47
CA ARG A 72 -17.95 -6.57 -8.35
C ARG A 72 -18.12 -7.02 -6.90
N TYR A 73 -17.11 -6.79 -6.07
CA TYR A 73 -17.02 -7.31 -4.71
C TYR A 73 -16.96 -6.19 -3.65
N GLY A 74 -17.04 -4.92 -4.08
CA GLY A 74 -17.00 -3.71 -3.25
C GLY A 74 -15.58 -3.11 -3.10
N PRO A 75 -15.45 -1.84 -2.70
CA PRO A 75 -16.00 -0.65 -3.34
C PRO A 75 -15.00 0.08 -4.25
N VAL A 76 -15.30 0.17 -5.56
CA VAL A 76 -15.54 1.42 -6.32
C VAL A 76 -16.71 1.13 -7.25
N GLY A 77 -17.87 1.72 -6.91
CA GLY A 77 -19.20 1.28 -7.35
C GLY A 77 -19.65 0.08 -6.52
N THR A 78 -20.69 0.25 -5.69
CA THR A 78 -21.26 -0.74 -4.75
C THR A 78 -21.89 -1.97 -5.44
N GLY A 79 -21.16 -2.67 -6.32
CA GLY A 79 -21.76 -3.59 -7.28
C GLY A 79 -22.34 -4.88 -6.70
N MET A 80 -23.22 -5.47 -7.53
CA MET A 80 -24.21 -6.51 -7.25
C MET A 80 -24.82 -6.44 -5.84
N LYS A 81 -25.66 -5.41 -5.61
CA LYS A 81 -26.84 -5.61 -4.76
C LYS A 81 -27.66 -6.71 -5.43
N ASN A 82 -27.83 -7.87 -4.79
CA ASN A 82 -28.89 -8.78 -5.20
C ASN A 82 -30.22 -8.00 -5.11
N PRO A 83 -31.06 -7.92 -6.16
CA PRO A 83 -32.39 -7.33 -6.06
C PRO A 83 -33.39 -8.26 -5.33
N MET A 84 -32.96 -8.90 -4.23
CA MET A 84 -33.79 -9.80 -3.43
C MET A 84 -33.45 -9.66 -1.94
N GLU A 85 -33.87 -8.53 -1.36
CA GLU A 85 -34.43 -8.38 -0.01
C GLU A 85 -35.16 -7.04 0.08
#